data_AF-A0A316UVA1-F1
#
_entry.id   AF-A0A316UVA1-F1
#
_cell.length_a   1.000
_cell.length_b   1.000
_cell.length_c   1.000
_cell.angle_alpha   90.00
_cell.angle_beta   90.00
_cell.angle_gamma   90.00
#
_symmetry.space_group_name_H-M   'P 1'
#
loop_
_entity.id
_entity.type
_entity.pdbx_description
1 polymer ?
#
loop_
_entity_poly.entity_id
_entity_poly.type
_entity_poly.pdbx_seq_one_letter_code
_entity_poly.pdbx_strand_id
1 'polypeptide(L)'
;MSRRATPSKAGGGGNQAIPSDVVSSLYSSYRQSTPLRHKIIDAFLVFNMIAGILIFAHGILVTTFPFDSWIASFASTAGQFVLLAALRIQTTQANAADFPKVTQERAFADFLFASVILHFFVLNYLQ
;
A
#
# COMPACT_ATOMS: atom_id res chain seq x y z
N MET A 1 53.77 37.79 6.30
CA MET A 1 53.66 38.78 5.21
C MET A 1 52.86 38.14 4.06
N SER A 2 51.84 38.84 3.52
CA SER A 2 50.88 38.50 2.43
C SER A 2 49.83 37.41 2.71
N ARG A 3 48.53 37.69 3.00
CA ARG A 3 47.39 38.22 2.16
C ARG A 3 47.09 37.33 0.94
N ARG A 4 45.87 36.96 0.53
CA ARG A 4 44.44 37.22 0.88
C ARG A 4 43.58 36.35 -0.08
N ALA A 5 42.30 36.16 0.27
CA ALA A 5 41.12 36.02 -0.62
C ALA A 5 40.43 34.64 -0.71
N THR A 6 39.31 34.54 0.03
CA THR A 6 38.08 33.86 -0.41
C THR A 6 37.53 34.51 -1.68
N PRO A 7 36.84 33.73 -2.53
CA PRO A 7 35.64 34.21 -3.18
C PRO A 7 34.44 33.33 -2.85
N SER A 8 33.41 34.00 -2.33
CA SER A 8 32.02 33.56 -2.35
C SER A 8 31.55 33.41 -3.80
N LYS A 9 30.80 32.34 -4.09
CA LYS A 9 29.84 32.31 -5.19
C LYS A 9 28.46 32.04 -4.62
N ALA A 10 27.77 33.13 -4.30
CA ALA A 10 26.33 33.17 -4.31
C ALA A 10 25.81 33.04 -5.75
N GLY A 11 24.64 32.44 -5.92
CA GLY A 11 23.79 32.72 -7.06
C GLY A 11 23.13 31.49 -7.67
N GLY A 12 21.80 31.46 -7.63
CA GLY A 12 21.01 30.77 -8.63
C GLY A 12 19.74 30.11 -8.10
N GLY A 13 18.72 30.92 -7.78
CA GLY A 13 17.36 30.40 -7.76
C GLY A 13 16.98 29.88 -9.15
N GLY A 14 16.31 28.73 -9.19
CA GLY A 14 15.78 28.15 -10.41
C GLY A 14 14.73 27.11 -10.06
N ASN A 15 13.51 27.32 -10.58
CA ASN A 15 12.35 26.44 -10.53
C ASN A 15 12.67 24.96 -10.25
N GLN A 16 12.13 24.44 -9.14
CA GLN A 16 12.03 23.01 -8.88
C GLN A 16 10.97 22.38 -9.80
N ALA A 17 11.29 22.27 -11.09
CA ALA A 17 10.62 21.31 -11.95
C ALA A 17 11.13 19.93 -11.51
N ILE A 18 10.23 19.06 -11.01
CA ILE A 18 10.56 17.67 -10.68
C ILE A 18 11.21 17.06 -11.94
N PRO A 19 12.51 16.74 -11.93
CA PRO A 19 13.16 16.22 -13.11
C PRO A 19 12.55 14.85 -13.38
N SER A 20 12.04 14.64 -14.59
CA SER A 20 11.60 13.33 -15.10
C SER A 20 12.67 12.25 -14.93
N ASP A 21 13.94 12.65 -14.81
CA ASP A 21 15.09 11.79 -14.48
C ASP A 21 15.07 11.23 -13.06
N VAL A 22 14.46 11.92 -12.09
CA VAL A 22 14.34 11.38 -10.72
C VAL A 22 13.29 10.27 -10.70
N VAL A 23 12.20 10.42 -11.46
CA VAL A 23 11.15 9.39 -11.56
C VAL A 23 11.67 8.15 -12.30
N SER A 24 12.46 8.32 -13.37
CA SER A 24 13.06 7.20 -14.10
C SER A 24 14.18 6.51 -13.30
N SER A 25 15.00 7.28 -12.56
CA SER A 25 16.04 6.78 -11.64
C SER A 25 15.48 6.02 -10.44
N LEU A 26 14.38 6.52 -9.85
CA LEU A 26 13.66 5.83 -8.78
C LEU A 26 12.95 4.58 -9.31
N TYR A 27 12.36 4.61 -10.50
CA TYR A 27 11.71 3.44 -11.11
C TYR A 27 12.72 2.33 -11.44
N SER A 28 13.89 2.68 -11.98
CA SER A 28 14.95 1.71 -12.29
C SER A 28 15.58 1.12 -11.01
N SER A 29 15.78 1.94 -9.97
CA SER A 29 16.22 1.46 -8.64
C SER A 29 15.17 0.59 -7.93
N TYR A 30 13.87 0.90 -8.06
CA TYR A 30 12.77 0.10 -7.50
C TYR A 30 12.62 -1.25 -8.21
N ARG A 31 12.92 -1.30 -9.52
CA ARG A 31 12.92 -2.55 -10.28
C ARG A 31 14.04 -3.49 -9.83
N GLN A 32 15.24 -2.98 -9.53
CA GLN A 32 16.43 -3.78 -9.23
C GLN A 32 16.58 -4.22 -7.77
N SER A 33 16.16 -3.43 -6.78
CA SER A 33 16.48 -3.72 -5.36
C SER A 33 15.36 -4.37 -4.52
N THR A 34 14.17 -4.60 -5.08
CA THR A 34 13.01 -5.02 -4.26
C THR A 34 12.62 -6.47 -4.52
N PRO A 35 12.64 -7.35 -3.49
CA PRO A 35 12.23 -8.74 -3.61
C PRO A 35 10.78 -8.88 -4.08
N LEU A 36 10.53 -9.83 -4.99
CA LEU A 36 9.27 -10.01 -5.70
C LEU A 36 8.04 -10.12 -4.77
N ARG A 37 8.23 -10.69 -3.57
CA ARG A 37 7.17 -10.90 -2.57
C ARG A 37 6.58 -9.59 -2.06
N HIS A 38 7.42 -8.58 -1.80
CA HIS A 38 6.96 -7.27 -1.35
C HIS A 38 6.23 -6.49 -2.45
N LYS A 39 6.65 -6.65 -3.71
CA LYS A 39 5.96 -6.04 -4.88
C LYS A 39 4.55 -6.58 -5.06
N ILE A 40 4.33 -7.88 -4.86
CA ILE A 40 3.00 -8.49 -4.99
C ILE A 40 2.05 -7.97 -3.91
N ILE A 41 2.51 -7.88 -2.65
CA ILE A 41 1.70 -7.36 -1.54
C ILE A 41 1.33 -5.89 -1.79
N ASP A 42 2.31 -5.08 -2.24
CA ASP A 42 2.10 -3.67 -2.55
C ASP A 42 1.13 -3.47 -3.74
N ALA A 43 1.32 -4.23 -4.82
CA ALA A 43 0.42 -4.21 -5.98
C ALA A 43 -1.01 -4.65 -5.60
N PHE A 44 -1.15 -5.65 -4.74
CA PHE A 44 -2.46 -6.10 -4.26
C PHE A 44 -3.10 -5.06 -3.33
N LEU A 45 -2.32 -4.33 -2.54
CA LEU A 45 -2.81 -3.22 -1.71
C LEU A 45 -3.37 -2.08 -2.56
N VAL A 46 -2.64 -1.69 -3.61
CA VAL A 46 -3.10 -0.68 -4.59
C VAL A 46 -4.36 -1.16 -5.32
N PHE A 47 -4.41 -2.43 -5.72
CA PHE A 47 -5.59 -3.03 -6.32
C PHE A 47 -6.82 -2.94 -5.41
N ASN A 48 -6.70 -3.28 -4.12
CA ASN A 48 -7.80 -3.18 -3.15
C ASN A 48 -8.26 -1.73 -2.95
N MET A 49 -7.34 -0.77 -2.97
CA MET A 49 -7.68 0.66 -2.88
C MET A 49 -8.51 1.12 -4.10
N ILE A 50 -8.10 0.74 -5.30
CA ILE A 50 -8.84 1.04 -6.54
C ILE A 50 -10.21 0.35 -6.52
N ALA A 51 -10.27 -0.93 -6.13
CA ALA A 51 -11.52 -1.68 -6.01
C ALA A 51 -12.50 -1.02 -5.03
N GLY A 52 -12.02 -0.55 -3.87
CA GLY A 52 -12.84 0.19 -2.90
C GLY A 52 -13.42 1.48 -3.47
N ILE A 53 -12.62 2.24 -4.23
CA ILE A 53 -13.08 3.45 -4.92
C ILE A 53 -14.16 3.13 -5.96
N LEU A 54 -13.97 2.05 -6.74
CA LEU A 54 -14.93 1.62 -7.75
C LEU A 54 -16.26 1.17 -7.13
N ILE A 55 -16.21 0.39 -6.03
CA ILE A 55 -17.41 -0.06 -5.30
C ILE A 55 -18.15 1.13 -4.67
N PHE A 56 -17.41 2.11 -4.15
CA PHE A 56 -17.97 3.35 -3.61
C PHE A 56 -18.63 4.20 -4.70
N ALA A 57 -17.96 4.38 -5.85
CA ALA A 57 -18.51 5.09 -6.99
C ALA A 57 -19.77 4.41 -7.53
N HIS A 58 -19.78 3.08 -7.62
CA HIS A 58 -20.96 2.30 -8.00
C HIS A 58 -22.12 2.50 -7.00
N GLY A 59 -21.82 2.57 -5.70
CA GLY A 59 -22.82 2.84 -4.66
C GLY A 59 -23.45 4.24 -4.75
N ILE A 60 -22.70 5.24 -5.23
CA ILE A 60 -23.22 6.60 -5.44
C ILE A 60 -24.02 6.70 -6.74
N LEU A 61 -23.58 6.02 -7.81
CA LEU A 61 -24.22 6.10 -9.13
C LEU A 61 -25.52 5.29 -9.23
N VAL A 62 -25.58 4.12 -8.58
CA VAL A 62 -26.71 3.20 -8.67
C VAL A 62 -27.58 3.35 -7.42
N THR A 63 -28.79 3.90 -7.58
CA THR A 63 -29.75 4.08 -6.49
C THR A 63 -30.26 2.72 -5.95
N THR A 64 -29.68 2.30 -4.82
CA THR A 64 -30.26 1.58 -3.66
C THR A 64 -31.23 0.42 -3.90
N PHE A 65 -30.80 -0.62 -4.61
CA PHE A 65 -31.39 -1.96 -4.49
C PHE A 65 -30.31 -3.03 -4.72
N PRO A 66 -30.02 -3.96 -3.78
CA PRO A 66 -30.19 -3.95 -2.31
C PRO A 66 -29.00 -3.27 -1.60
N PHE A 67 -29.27 -2.43 -0.59
CA PHE A 67 -28.24 -1.69 0.15
C PHE A 67 -27.31 -2.60 0.98
N ASP A 68 -27.86 -3.69 1.51
CA ASP A 68 -27.12 -4.63 2.36
C ASP A 68 -26.00 -5.34 1.62
N SER A 69 -26.23 -5.76 0.37
CA SER A 69 -25.20 -6.42 -0.44
C SER A 69 -24.10 -5.45 -0.89
N TRP A 70 -24.43 -4.17 -1.10
CA TRP A 70 -23.44 -3.13 -1.38
C TRP A 70 -22.54 -2.90 -0.17
N ILE A 71 -23.12 -2.73 1.03
CA ILE A 71 -22.34 -2.58 2.28
C ILE A 71 -21.47 -3.81 2.50
N ALA A 72 -22.02 -5.02 2.31
CA ALA A 72 -21.29 -6.27 2.49
C ALA A 72 -20.07 -6.36 1.55
N SER A 73 -20.25 -6.03 0.26
CA SER A 73 -19.15 -5.99 -0.71
C SER A 73 -18.11 -4.92 -0.39
N PHE A 74 -18.54 -3.75 0.08
CA PHE A 74 -17.64 -2.67 0.48
C PHE A 74 -16.86 -3.05 1.75
N ALA A 75 -17.55 -3.55 2.78
CA ALA A 75 -16.96 -4.00 4.03
C ALA A 75 -15.97 -5.16 3.83
N SER A 76 -16.28 -6.11 2.93
CA SER A 76 -15.36 -7.20 2.57
C SER A 76 -14.06 -6.67 1.95
N THR A 77 -14.17 -5.70 1.03
CA THR A 77 -13.02 -5.11 0.35
C THR A 77 -12.18 -4.27 1.31
N ALA A 78 -12.83 -3.49 2.18
CA ALA A 78 -12.16 -2.71 3.23
C ALA A 78 -11.47 -3.61 4.26
N GLY A 79 -12.13 -4.69 4.70
CA GLY A 79 -11.54 -5.66 5.62
C GLY A 79 -10.33 -6.37 5.01
N GLN A 80 -10.41 -6.77 3.75
CA GLN A 80 -9.27 -7.34 3.03
C GLN A 80 -8.10 -6.36 2.91
N PHE A 81 -8.37 -5.08 2.66
CA PHE A 81 -7.35 -4.03 2.64
C PHE A 81 -6.64 -3.89 4.00
N VAL A 82 -7.39 -3.86 5.11
CA VAL A 82 -6.82 -3.74 6.47
C VAL A 82 -5.99 -4.97 6.82
N LEU A 83 -6.48 -6.18 6.53
CA LEU A 83 -5.73 -7.41 6.74
C LEU A 83 -4.43 -7.44 5.93
N LEU A 84 -4.47 -6.93 4.70
CA LEU A 84 -3.28 -6.85 3.85
C LEU A 84 -2.28 -5.80 4.33
N ALA A 85 -2.76 -4.65 4.81
CA ALA A 85 -1.93 -3.62 5.41
C ALA A 85 -1.24 -4.16 6.68
N ALA A 86 -1.96 -4.91 7.52
CA ALA A 86 -1.39 -5.59 8.69
C ALA A 86 -0.32 -6.60 8.29
N LEU A 87 -0.57 -7.42 7.25
CA LEU A 87 0.43 -8.33 6.69
C LEU A 87 1.65 -7.58 6.17
N ARG A 88 1.47 -6.45 5.47
CA ARG A 88 2.58 -5.63 4.95
C ARG A 88 3.47 -5.09 6.07
N ILE A 89 2.87 -4.66 7.18
CA ILE A 89 3.58 -4.18 8.37
C ILE A 89 4.37 -5.32 9.03
N GLN A 90 3.75 -6.49 9.23
CA GLN A 90 4.37 -7.66 9.86
C GLN A 90 5.46 -8.31 8.99
N THR A 91 5.36 -8.20 7.67
CA THR A 91 6.32 -8.76 6.70
C THR A 91 7.42 -7.77 6.30
N THR A 92 7.41 -6.55 6.84
CA THR A 92 8.49 -5.58 6.63
C THR A 92 9.69 -5.96 7.49
N GLN A 93 10.83 -6.25 6.86
CA GLN A 93 12.04 -6.69 7.56
C GLN A 93 12.59 -5.65 8.55
N ALA A 94 12.27 -4.36 8.37
CA ALA A 94 12.59 -3.31 9.35
C ALA A 94 11.84 -3.46 10.68
N ASN A 95 10.67 -4.11 10.70
CA ASN A 95 9.88 -4.37 11.90
C ASN A 95 10.20 -5.74 12.52
N ALA A 96 11.15 -6.49 11.95
CA ALA A 96 11.52 -7.83 12.45
C ALA A 96 12.10 -7.79 13.88
N ALA A 97 12.68 -6.65 14.29
CA ALA A 97 13.16 -6.43 15.65
C ALA A 97 12.03 -6.33 16.69
N ASP A 98 10.86 -5.81 16.29
CA ASP A 98 9.68 -5.66 17.15
C ASP A 98 8.82 -6.94 17.18
N PHE A 99 8.96 -7.83 16.19
CA PHE A 99 8.22 -9.08 16.08
C PHE A 99 9.12 -10.34 16.01
N PRO A 100 9.99 -10.60 17.01
CA PRO A 100 10.93 -11.72 16.98
C PRO A 100 10.26 -13.12 17.00
N LYS A 101 8.96 -13.19 17.33
CA LYS A 101 8.16 -14.44 17.39
C LYS A 101 7.23 -14.66 16.19
N VAL A 102 7.13 -13.70 15.26
CA VAL A 102 6.22 -13.79 14.12
C VAL A 102 7.02 -14.11 12.87
N THR A 103 7.06 -15.39 12.51
CA THR A 103 7.60 -15.81 11.21
C THR A 103 6.72 -15.30 10.08
N GLN A 104 7.33 -14.94 8.95
CA GLN A 104 6.62 -14.44 7.76
C GLN A 104 5.55 -15.44 7.25
N GLU A 105 5.78 -16.73 7.45
CA GLU A 105 4.85 -17.82 7.11
C GLU A 105 3.63 -17.83 8.03
N ARG A 106 3.82 -17.69 9.34
CA ARG A 106 2.73 -17.56 10.32
C ARG A 106 1.89 -16.31 10.08
N ALA A 107 2.50 -15.15 9.84
CA ALA A 107 1.75 -13.93 9.52
C ALA A 107 0.88 -14.10 8.27
N PHE A 108 1.39 -14.81 7.26
CA PHE A 108 0.63 -15.14 6.05
C PHE A 108 -0.50 -16.14 6.31
N ALA A 109 -0.26 -17.16 7.14
CA ALA A 109 -1.30 -18.11 7.54
C ALA A 109 -2.42 -17.44 8.34
N ASP A 110 -2.07 -16.57 9.31
CA ASP A 110 -3.03 -15.80 10.09
C ASP A 110 -3.83 -14.84 9.20
N PHE A 111 -3.19 -14.23 8.19
CA PHE A 111 -3.86 -13.43 7.17
C PHE A 111 -4.86 -14.23 6.34
N LEU A 112 -4.48 -15.41 5.84
CA LEU A 112 -5.37 -16.27 5.05
C LEU A 112 -6.56 -16.75 5.88
N PHE A 113 -6.31 -17.18 7.12
CA PHE A 113 -7.35 -17.63 8.03
C PHE A 113 -8.35 -16.51 8.34
N ALA A 114 -7.84 -15.31 8.66
CA ALA A 114 -8.69 -14.14 8.88
C ALA A 114 -9.47 -13.73 7.62
N SER A 115 -8.83 -13.80 6.44
CA SER A 115 -9.46 -13.48 5.16
C SER A 115 -10.61 -14.43 4.82
N VAL A 116 -10.43 -15.75 5.03
CA VAL A 116 -11.49 -16.74 4.82
C VAL A 116 -12.67 -16.51 5.79
N ILE A 117 -12.39 -16.27 7.06
CA ILE A 117 -13.43 -16.00 8.06
C ILE A 117 -14.20 -14.72 7.70
N LEU A 118 -13.50 -13.65 7.35
CA LEU A 118 -14.12 -12.39 6.94
C LEU A 118 -15.08 -12.59 5.75
N HIS A 119 -14.62 -13.26 4.69
CA HIS A 119 -15.47 -13.51 3.52
C HIS A 119 -16.62 -14.45 3.85
N PHE A 120 -16.43 -15.44 4.72
CA PHE A 120 -17.51 -16.32 5.18
C PHE A 120 -18.60 -15.54 5.93
N PHE A 121 -18.23 -14.60 6.81
CA PHE A 121 -19.19 -13.71 7.48
C PHE A 121 -19.94 -12.83 6.48
N VAL A 122 -19.24 -12.26 5.49
CA VAL A 122 -19.86 -11.43 4.45
C VAL A 122 -20.84 -12.25 3.60
N LEU A 123 -20.48 -13.48 3.22
CA LEU A 123 -21.35 -14.37 2.45
C LEU A 123 -22.58 -14.79 3.26
N ASN A 124 -22.41 -15.05 4.57
CA ASN A 124 -23.53 -15.36 5.46
C ASN A 124 -24.45 -14.15 5.69
N TYR A 125 -23.90 -12.94 5.73
CA TYR A 125 -24.66 -11.69 5.84
C TYR A 125 -25.44 -11.33 4.56
N LEU A 126 -25.02 -11.86 3.41
CA LEU A 126 -25.67 -11.63 2.12
C LEU A 126 -26.88 -12.53 1.84
N GLN A 127 -27.08 -13.57 2.67
CA GLN A 127 -28.06 -14.65 2.48
C GLN A 127 -29.28 -14.45 3.37
#